data_AF-A0A401I8F9-F1
#
_entry.id   AF-A0A401I8F9-F1
#
_cell.length_a   1.000
_cell.length_b   1.000
_cell.length_c   1.000
_cell.angle_alpha   90.00
_cell.angle_beta   90.00
_cell.angle_gamma   90.00
#
_symmetry.space_group_name_H-M   'P 1'
#
loop_
_entity.id
_entity.type
_entity.pdbx_description
1 polymer ?
#
loop_
_entity_poly.entity_id
_entity_poly.type
_entity_poly.pdbx_seq_one_letter_code
_entity_poly.pdbx_strand_id
1 'polypeptide(L)'
;MNYQPSEWVESWYPLYSGTVDSLHCGATAPRQAIETASSALLIAVAVGQGSLEAGGQIYTLTKGQAVLLPPHCSAVLITERQQPLQAYTLAIQTQGPAGLPSEVWVQQSAFERNDQPLSLPDDPALLAWLAELHSHRSPAHEARHLHHQIVLHQLLLHVLQALEAVKGSSDQPSLAHSIDYMERHYADKIKRESLAAMAGMSLSHYSLQFKQRTGFSPNEYLSRLRVNRAKELILSGGGTLREIAHLAGYKDEFYLSRRFKQQTGASPSEFAHSDNLRVAVFLAPYVSHLLQLGVPPAVAVVENNEYVSTDGLELPHTTRLINAEYPPEQLLAFLRSQRIDLIIAASEHMEACGLTAARLRAIAPVIDISWMQFGWKDQFRLIARAVHRSELAEQWLAEFELEEQEARRALAHTRAADESVTVLVLRPDNIRIYGARNVGYVLYHSLGLRPSAPIAAEIARLGEQFHSLPIQSSQLSEYVGDRLLVLPFADAQGAYFHVEQLMETPHWQQLPAVRQDKVHMLDQNEWVPYNPVSLRLQLHRAVALFASIASSQ
;
A
#
# COMPACT_ATOMS: atom_id res chain seq x y z
N MET A 1 37.93 15.49 -20.64
CA MET A 1 36.75 14.64 -20.41
C MET A 1 36.87 14.07 -19.01
N ASN A 2 36.12 14.60 -18.06
CA ASN A 2 36.10 14.07 -16.69
C ASN A 2 35.11 12.91 -16.66
N TYR A 3 35.63 11.69 -16.67
CA TYR A 3 34.83 10.49 -16.48
C TYR A 3 34.44 10.43 -15.00
N GLN A 4 33.18 10.72 -14.67
CA GLN A 4 32.64 10.35 -13.36
C GLN A 4 32.56 8.82 -13.33
N PRO A 5 33.13 8.13 -12.32
CA PRO A 5 32.87 6.71 -12.14
C PRO A 5 31.39 6.51 -11.83
N SER A 6 30.82 5.41 -12.33
CA SER A 6 29.48 4.92 -12.02
C SER A 6 29.18 5.00 -10.51
N GLU A 7 28.03 5.57 -10.12
CA GLU A 7 27.51 5.55 -8.74
C GLU A 7 27.03 4.16 -8.29
N TRP A 8 27.12 3.15 -9.15
CA TRP A 8 26.90 1.76 -8.76
C TRP A 8 28.08 1.28 -7.90
N VAL A 9 27.91 1.36 -6.58
CA VAL A 9 28.73 0.58 -5.65
C VAL A 9 28.29 -0.88 -5.80
N GLU A 10 29.16 -1.74 -6.33
CA GLU A 10 28.92 -3.19 -6.33
C GLU A 10 28.60 -3.63 -4.90
N SER A 11 27.45 -4.29 -4.72
CA SER A 11 27.01 -4.76 -3.41
C SER A 11 27.87 -5.96 -3.02
N TRP A 12 28.55 -5.88 -1.88
CA TRP A 12 29.43 -6.93 -1.35
C TRP A 12 28.66 -7.92 -0.45
N TYR A 13 27.43 -8.26 -0.84
CA TYR A 13 26.58 -9.26 -0.18
C TYR A 13 26.71 -10.62 -0.87
N PRO A 14 26.55 -11.73 -0.14
CA PRO A 14 26.65 -13.06 -0.73
C PRO A 14 25.51 -13.34 -1.71
N LEU A 15 25.79 -14.13 -2.73
CA LEU A 15 24.79 -14.70 -3.62
C LEU A 15 24.04 -15.80 -2.88
N TYR A 16 22.73 -15.82 -3.04
CA TYR A 16 21.86 -16.81 -2.43
C TYR A 16 21.40 -17.84 -3.45
N SER A 17 21.45 -19.11 -3.09
CA SER A 17 20.82 -20.19 -3.83
C SER A 17 20.02 -21.07 -2.88
N GLY A 18 19.00 -21.75 -3.40
CA GLY A 18 18.13 -22.59 -2.59
C GLY A 18 17.65 -23.83 -3.31
N THR A 19 17.55 -24.94 -2.57
CA THR A 19 16.96 -26.19 -3.03
C THR A 19 15.78 -26.53 -2.14
N VAL A 20 14.62 -26.75 -2.76
CA VAL A 20 13.37 -27.06 -2.06
C VAL A 20 12.99 -28.53 -2.23
N ASP A 21 12.58 -29.16 -1.13
CA ASP A 21 12.14 -30.54 -1.06
C ASP A 21 10.90 -30.67 -0.17
N SER A 22 10.29 -31.85 -0.15
CA SER A 22 9.21 -32.19 0.77
C SER A 22 9.64 -33.26 1.77
N LEU A 23 9.23 -33.08 3.01
CA LEU A 23 9.52 -33.96 4.14
C LEU A 23 8.22 -34.58 4.65
N HIS A 24 8.19 -35.90 4.85
CA HIS A 24 7.02 -36.62 5.36
C HIS A 24 7.41 -37.46 6.58
N CYS A 25 6.81 -37.13 7.72
CA CYS A 25 6.96 -37.89 8.96
C CYS A 25 5.59 -38.52 9.30
N GLY A 26 5.57 -39.83 9.53
CA GLY A 26 4.30 -40.57 9.73
C GLY A 26 4.48 -41.84 10.54
N ALA A 27 3.45 -42.67 10.63
CA ALA A 27 3.42 -43.85 11.52
C ALA A 27 4.57 -44.87 11.29
N THR A 28 5.12 -44.93 10.08
CA THR A 28 6.23 -45.81 9.69
C THR A 28 7.61 -45.23 10.02
N ALA A 29 7.73 -43.91 10.18
CA ALA A 29 8.95 -43.19 10.53
C ALA A 29 8.61 -41.97 11.40
N PRO A 30 8.21 -42.18 12.68
CA PRO A 30 7.67 -41.12 13.53
C PRO A 30 8.74 -40.17 14.09
N ARG A 31 10.02 -40.50 13.88
CA ARG A 31 11.18 -39.68 14.23
C ARG A 31 12.11 -39.63 13.03
N GLN A 32 12.49 -38.44 12.60
CA GLN A 32 13.40 -38.22 11.49
C GLN A 32 14.54 -37.32 11.94
N ALA A 33 15.77 -37.81 11.82
CA ALA A 33 16.97 -37.01 12.07
C ALA A 33 17.23 -36.09 10.88
N ILE A 34 17.58 -34.84 11.17
CA ILE A 34 17.86 -33.77 10.21
C ILE A 34 19.24 -33.22 10.57
N GLU A 35 20.16 -33.29 9.62
CA GLU A 35 21.51 -32.74 9.75
C GLU A 35 21.68 -31.63 8.73
N THR A 36 22.06 -30.44 9.19
CA THR A 36 22.38 -29.33 8.31
C THR A 36 23.89 -29.25 8.12
N ALA A 37 24.34 -29.21 6.86
CA ALA A 37 25.75 -29.05 6.52
C ALA A 37 26.12 -27.56 6.55
N SER A 38 26.78 -27.06 5.50
CA SER A 38 27.13 -25.64 5.35
C SER A 38 25.96 -24.75 4.88
N SER A 39 24.71 -25.19 5.03
CA SER A 39 23.51 -24.49 4.57
C SER A 39 22.51 -24.35 5.72
N ALA A 40 21.86 -23.19 5.81
CA ALA A 40 20.70 -23.04 6.68
C ALA A 40 19.52 -23.83 6.09
N LEU A 41 18.64 -24.37 6.94
CA LEU A 41 17.50 -25.18 6.51
C LEU A 41 16.20 -24.62 7.08
N LEU A 42 15.33 -24.11 6.21
CA LEU A 42 13.98 -23.72 6.58
C LEU A 42 13.05 -24.93 6.49
N ILE A 43 12.25 -25.18 7.52
CA ILE A 43 11.25 -26.25 7.57
C ILE A 43 9.89 -25.61 7.85
N ALA A 44 8.92 -25.74 6.95
CA ALA A 44 7.57 -25.20 7.12
C ALA A 44 6.50 -26.29 7.00
N VAL A 45 5.56 -26.35 7.95
CA VAL A 45 4.54 -27.41 7.99
C VAL A 45 3.38 -27.09 7.06
N ALA A 46 3.15 -27.97 6.09
CA ALA A 46 2.04 -27.89 5.15
C ALA A 46 0.77 -28.56 5.70
N VAL A 47 0.91 -29.71 6.37
CA VAL A 47 -0.19 -30.51 6.93
C VAL A 47 0.28 -31.23 8.19
N GLY A 48 -0.60 -31.37 9.17
CA GLY A 48 -0.36 -32.13 10.40
C GLY A 48 0.27 -31.31 11.52
N GLN A 49 0.79 -32.01 12.53
CA GLN A 49 1.45 -31.40 13.68
C GLN A 49 2.58 -32.31 14.18
N GLY A 50 3.56 -31.70 14.85
CA GLY A 50 4.69 -32.41 15.41
C GLY A 50 5.54 -31.50 16.30
N SER A 51 6.73 -31.96 16.61
CA SER A 51 7.73 -31.19 17.35
C SER A 51 9.11 -31.38 16.75
N LEU A 52 9.92 -30.33 16.80
CA LEU A 52 11.30 -30.35 16.36
C LEU A 52 12.21 -30.14 17.58
N GLU A 53 13.06 -31.11 17.86
CA GLU A 53 14.10 -31.02 18.88
C GLU A 53 15.38 -30.49 18.21
N ALA A 54 15.81 -29.26 18.53
CA ALA A 54 17.00 -28.65 17.94
C ALA A 54 17.66 -27.69 18.94
N GLY A 55 19.00 -27.69 19.04
CA GLY A 55 19.73 -26.78 19.92
C GLY A 55 19.38 -26.89 21.41
N GLY A 56 18.93 -28.07 21.87
CA GLY A 56 18.48 -28.28 23.26
C GLY A 56 17.10 -27.71 23.58
N GLN A 57 16.37 -27.19 22.59
CA GLN A 57 15.00 -26.70 22.71
C GLN A 57 14.03 -27.57 21.90
N ILE A 58 12.74 -27.48 22.25
CA ILE A 58 11.65 -28.18 21.56
C ILE A 58 10.73 -27.13 20.96
N TYR A 59 10.53 -27.19 19.65
CA TYR A 59 9.63 -26.31 18.90
C TYR A 59 8.37 -27.07 18.54
N THR A 60 7.20 -26.60 18.98
CA THR A 60 5.91 -27.15 18.53
C THR A 60 5.63 -26.67 17.12
N LEU A 61 5.26 -27.59 16.24
CA LEU A 61 4.99 -27.31 14.83
C LEU A 61 3.57 -27.73 14.48
N THR A 62 2.82 -26.79 13.91
CA THR A 62 1.47 -26.98 13.35
C THR A 62 1.43 -26.35 11.96
N LYS A 63 0.41 -26.69 11.16
CA LYS A 63 0.24 -26.15 9.80
C LYS A 63 0.45 -24.62 9.77
N GLY A 64 1.30 -24.15 8.86
CA GLY A 64 1.62 -22.73 8.67
C GLY A 64 2.85 -22.26 9.45
N GLN A 65 3.24 -22.96 10.52
CA GLN A 65 4.46 -22.63 11.27
C GLN A 65 5.72 -23.11 10.55
N ALA A 66 6.79 -22.34 10.71
CA ALA A 66 8.10 -22.66 10.15
C ALA A 66 9.24 -22.44 11.17
N VAL A 67 10.30 -23.24 11.05
CA VAL A 67 11.53 -23.10 11.83
C VAL A 67 12.72 -23.05 10.90
N LEU A 68 13.60 -22.09 11.12
CA LEU A 68 14.89 -21.98 10.45
C LEU A 68 15.97 -22.63 11.33
N LEU A 69 16.62 -23.68 10.82
CA LEU A 69 17.79 -24.28 11.41
C LEU A 69 19.07 -23.60 10.88
N PRO A 70 20.02 -23.23 11.75
CA PRO A 70 21.30 -22.69 11.31
C PRO A 70 22.16 -23.77 10.65
N PRO A 71 23.22 -23.40 9.90
CA PRO A 71 24.22 -24.35 9.42
C PRO A 71 24.86 -25.14 10.57
N HIS A 72 25.30 -26.37 10.31
CA HIS A 72 25.95 -27.26 11.29
C HIS A 72 25.09 -27.57 12.54
N CYS A 73 23.77 -27.56 12.37
CA CYS A 73 22.77 -27.93 13.37
C CYS A 73 22.24 -29.35 13.13
N SER A 74 22.19 -30.14 14.22
CA SER A 74 21.48 -31.41 14.28
C SER A 74 20.11 -31.21 14.93
N ALA A 75 19.07 -31.74 14.29
CA ALA A 75 17.69 -31.66 14.77
C ALA A 75 16.96 -33.00 14.60
N VAL A 76 15.92 -33.23 15.41
CA VAL A 76 15.05 -34.40 15.29
C VAL A 76 13.60 -33.95 15.17
N LEU A 77 12.98 -34.26 14.04
CA LEU A 77 11.55 -34.03 13.82
C LEU A 77 10.75 -35.23 14.31
N ILE A 78 9.71 -34.98 15.10
CA ILE A 78 8.91 -36.00 15.78
C ILE A 78 7.43 -35.74 15.51
N THR A 79 6.68 -36.78 15.14
CA THR A 79 5.24 -36.70 14.88
C THR A 79 4.49 -37.79 15.66
N GLU A 80 3.22 -37.57 15.96
CA GLU A 80 2.36 -38.58 16.58
C GLU A 80 1.71 -39.48 15.52
N ARG A 81 1.47 -40.76 15.87
CA ARG A 81 0.91 -41.76 14.93
C ARG A 81 -0.46 -41.38 14.36
N GLN A 82 -1.24 -40.58 15.08
CA GLN A 82 -2.59 -40.15 14.64
C GLN A 82 -2.58 -38.86 13.82
N GLN A 83 -1.46 -38.14 13.76
CA GLN A 83 -1.34 -36.87 13.04
C GLN A 83 -0.02 -36.84 12.27
N PRO A 84 0.04 -37.43 11.06
CA PRO A 84 1.25 -37.39 10.24
C PRO A 84 1.55 -35.95 9.81
N LEU A 85 2.83 -35.59 9.80
CA LEU A 85 3.32 -34.27 9.44
C LEU A 85 3.94 -34.29 8.04
N GLN A 86 3.49 -33.36 7.20
CA GLN A 86 4.10 -33.05 5.91
C GLN A 86 4.61 -31.61 5.95
N ALA A 87 5.87 -31.43 5.56
CA ALA A 87 6.54 -30.14 5.53
C ALA A 87 7.26 -29.90 4.20
N TYR A 88 7.47 -28.63 3.86
CA TYR A 88 8.43 -28.23 2.83
C TYR A 88 9.75 -27.85 3.51
N THR A 89 10.85 -28.22 2.88
CA THR A 89 12.19 -27.88 3.35
C THR A 89 12.91 -27.06 2.28
N LEU A 90 13.55 -25.96 2.67
CA LEU A 90 14.39 -25.15 1.78
C LEU A 90 15.81 -25.06 2.36
N ALA A 91 16.76 -25.71 1.69
CA ALA A 91 18.17 -25.57 2.01
C ALA A 91 18.72 -24.30 1.35
N ILE A 92 19.20 -23.36 2.17
CA ILE A 92 19.67 -22.03 1.76
C ILE A 92 21.19 -22.02 1.80
N GLN A 93 21.79 -21.77 0.64
CA GLN A 93 23.23 -21.67 0.45
C GLN A 93 23.62 -20.23 0.16
N THR A 94 24.78 -19.86 0.67
CA THR A 94 25.40 -18.55 0.46
C THR A 94 26.74 -18.76 -0.21
N GLN A 95 26.98 -18.01 -1.28
CA GLN A 95 28.26 -17.99 -1.97
C GLN A 95 28.83 -16.58 -1.95
N GLY A 96 30.10 -16.43 -1.57
CA GLY A 96 30.81 -15.17 -1.73
C GLY A 96 30.99 -14.84 -3.22
N PRO A 97 31.13 -13.56 -3.60
CA PRO A 97 31.41 -13.19 -4.98
C PRO A 97 32.74 -13.81 -5.44
N ALA A 98 32.75 -14.47 -6.60
CA ALA A 98 33.96 -15.08 -7.15
C ALA A 98 34.90 -14.00 -7.72
N GLY A 99 36.21 -14.10 -7.44
CA GLY A 99 37.23 -13.26 -8.08
C GLY A 99 37.56 -11.94 -7.39
N LEU A 100 37.18 -11.73 -6.12
CA LEU A 100 37.51 -10.50 -5.41
C LEU A 100 38.98 -10.44 -4.96
N PRO A 101 39.64 -9.27 -5.04
CA PRO A 101 40.94 -9.04 -4.41
C PRO A 101 40.88 -9.36 -2.91
N SER A 102 41.96 -9.92 -2.35
CA SER A 102 42.07 -10.36 -0.94
C SER A 102 41.83 -9.26 0.11
N GLU A 103 41.65 -8.01 -0.31
CA GLU A 103 41.46 -6.83 0.53
C GLU A 103 40.00 -6.36 0.63
N VAL A 104 39.06 -6.99 -0.09
CA VAL A 104 37.63 -6.61 -0.08
C VAL A 104 36.87 -7.35 1.02
N TRP A 105 36.23 -6.60 1.92
CA TRP A 105 35.44 -7.13 3.03
C TRP A 105 34.02 -7.46 2.58
N VAL A 106 33.72 -8.74 2.37
CA VAL A 106 32.35 -9.23 2.12
C VAL A 106 31.61 -9.34 3.45
N GLN A 107 30.41 -8.76 3.56
CA GLN A 107 29.60 -8.94 4.77
C GLN A 107 29.07 -10.38 4.83
N GLN A 108 29.34 -11.09 5.92
CA GLN A 108 28.77 -12.42 6.16
C GLN A 108 27.25 -12.39 6.17
N SER A 109 26.62 -13.43 5.61
CA SER A 109 25.16 -13.52 5.55
C SER A 109 24.54 -13.57 6.95
N ALA A 110 23.32 -13.04 7.13
CA ALA A 110 22.59 -13.25 8.38
C ALA A 110 22.29 -14.73 8.64
N PHE A 111 22.15 -15.55 7.58
CA PHE A 111 21.98 -17.00 7.69
C PHE A 111 23.25 -17.72 8.21
N GLU A 112 24.44 -17.25 7.83
CA GLU A 112 25.72 -17.80 8.30
C GLU A 112 26.05 -17.36 9.72
N ARG A 113 25.62 -16.14 10.10
CA ARG A 113 25.81 -15.58 11.44
C ARG A 113 24.79 -16.10 12.46
N ASN A 114 23.74 -16.78 12.02
CA ASN A 114 22.74 -17.32 12.91
C ASN A 114 23.25 -18.65 13.49
N ASP A 115 23.32 -18.75 14.81
CA ASP A 115 23.85 -19.92 15.53
C ASP A 115 22.78 -20.68 16.31
N GLN A 116 21.54 -20.17 16.34
CA GLN A 116 20.41 -20.80 17.03
C GLN A 116 19.22 -21.04 16.10
N PRO A 117 18.45 -22.12 16.29
CA PRO A 117 17.19 -22.29 15.57
C PRO A 117 16.22 -21.13 15.85
N LEU A 118 15.50 -20.70 14.82
CA LEU A 118 14.54 -19.62 14.92
C LEU A 118 13.13 -20.09 14.51
N SER A 119 12.16 -19.93 15.40
CA SER A 119 10.74 -20.06 15.05
C SER A 119 10.26 -18.82 14.32
N LEU A 120 9.66 -19.02 13.15
CA LEU A 120 8.98 -17.97 12.41
C LEU A 120 7.48 -17.96 12.80
N PRO A 121 6.82 -16.79 12.78
CA PRO A 121 5.38 -16.72 12.99
C PRO A 121 4.63 -17.49 11.89
N ASP A 122 3.38 -17.85 12.17
CA ASP A 122 2.49 -18.44 11.15
C ASP A 122 2.26 -17.42 10.03
N ASP A 123 2.79 -17.71 8.85
CA ASP A 123 2.65 -16.89 7.65
C ASP A 123 2.19 -17.75 6.47
N PRO A 124 0.92 -17.61 6.05
CA PRO A 124 0.38 -18.32 4.90
C PRO A 124 1.14 -18.04 3.59
N ALA A 125 1.74 -16.85 3.43
CA ALA A 125 2.49 -16.49 2.23
C ALA A 125 3.80 -17.27 2.14
N LEU A 126 4.52 -17.43 3.26
CA LEU A 126 5.75 -18.23 3.32
C LEU A 126 5.49 -19.67 2.89
N LEU A 127 4.40 -20.26 3.39
CA LEU A 127 4.02 -21.62 3.02
C LEU A 127 3.61 -21.72 1.54
N ALA A 128 2.90 -20.72 1.00
CA ALA A 128 2.51 -20.66 -0.41
C ALA A 128 3.73 -20.57 -1.34
N TRP A 129 4.72 -19.73 -1.02
CA TRP A 129 5.97 -19.62 -1.78
C TRP A 129 6.76 -20.93 -1.78
N LEU A 130 6.87 -21.61 -0.63
CA LEU A 130 7.52 -22.93 -0.56
C LEU A 130 6.78 -23.98 -1.39
N ALA A 131 5.45 -24.00 -1.34
CA ALA A 131 4.63 -24.90 -2.15
C ALA A 131 4.80 -24.61 -3.65
N GLU A 132 4.89 -23.35 -4.05
CA GLU A 132 5.13 -22.95 -5.43
C GLU A 132 6.53 -23.37 -5.90
N LEU A 133 7.58 -23.06 -5.12
CA LEU A 133 8.95 -23.48 -5.42
C LEU A 133 9.03 -25.01 -5.57
N HIS A 134 8.38 -25.76 -4.68
CA HIS A 134 8.39 -27.21 -4.71
C HIS A 134 7.64 -27.79 -5.91
N SER A 135 6.45 -27.26 -6.20
CA SER A 135 5.57 -27.74 -7.29
C SER A 135 6.22 -27.58 -8.65
N HIS A 136 7.11 -26.60 -8.79
CA HIS A 136 7.74 -26.26 -10.04
C HIS A 136 9.27 -26.34 -10.02
N ARG A 137 9.87 -27.04 -9.05
CA ARG A 137 11.34 -27.16 -8.86
C ARG A 137 12.16 -27.61 -10.09
N SER A 138 11.51 -28.16 -11.12
CA SER A 138 12.13 -28.46 -12.42
C SER A 138 11.99 -27.27 -13.38
N PRO A 139 13.09 -26.73 -13.94
CA PRO A 139 13.00 -25.65 -14.92
C PRO A 139 12.34 -26.16 -16.21
N ALA A 140 11.13 -25.69 -16.52
CA ALA A 140 10.45 -26.00 -17.78
C ALA A 140 10.86 -25.06 -18.92
N HIS A 141 11.05 -23.76 -18.63
CA HIS A 141 11.50 -22.73 -19.56
C HIS A 141 12.10 -21.53 -18.81
N GLU A 142 12.82 -20.65 -19.51
CA GLU A 142 13.60 -19.54 -18.93
C GLU A 142 12.76 -18.59 -18.08
N ALA A 143 11.60 -18.15 -18.56
CA ALA A 143 10.70 -17.29 -17.77
C ALA A 143 10.28 -17.95 -16.45
N ARG A 144 10.09 -19.28 -16.43
CA ARG A 144 9.78 -20.01 -15.20
C ARG A 144 10.97 -20.11 -14.26
N HIS A 145 12.19 -20.25 -14.79
CA HIS A 145 13.41 -20.18 -13.99
C HIS A 145 13.56 -18.81 -13.32
N LEU A 146 13.34 -17.72 -14.06
CA LEU A 146 13.37 -16.36 -13.51
C LEU A 146 12.29 -16.15 -12.45
N HIS A 147 11.06 -16.62 -12.70
CA HIS A 147 9.98 -16.57 -11.70
C HIS A 147 10.35 -17.32 -10.41
N HIS A 148 10.96 -18.52 -10.50
CA HIS A 148 11.47 -19.21 -9.32
C HIS A 148 12.54 -18.42 -8.58
N GLN A 149 13.43 -17.74 -9.30
CA GLN A 149 14.41 -16.88 -8.65
C GLN A 149 13.72 -15.72 -7.92
N ILE A 150 12.70 -15.10 -8.50
CA ILE A 150 11.92 -14.04 -7.82
C ILE A 150 11.28 -14.56 -6.54
N VAL A 151 10.57 -15.68 -6.60
CA VAL A 151 9.91 -16.28 -5.42
C VAL A 151 10.92 -16.70 -4.36
N LEU A 152 12.06 -17.25 -4.76
CA LEU A 152 13.17 -17.58 -3.85
C LEU A 152 13.69 -16.32 -3.13
N HIS A 153 13.96 -15.25 -3.87
CA HIS A 153 14.49 -14.01 -3.29
C HIS A 153 13.45 -13.30 -2.40
N GLN A 154 12.16 -13.37 -2.74
CA GLN A 154 11.07 -12.88 -1.88
C GLN A 154 11.03 -13.64 -0.54
N LEU A 155 11.11 -14.98 -0.59
CA LEU A 155 11.16 -15.81 0.61
C LEU A 155 12.42 -15.52 1.44
N LEU A 156 13.59 -15.41 0.81
CA LEU A 156 14.84 -15.09 1.50
C LEU A 156 14.77 -13.73 2.19
N LEU A 157 14.23 -12.71 1.52
CA LEU A 157 14.01 -11.39 2.10
C LEU A 157 13.13 -11.47 3.35
N HIS A 158 12.02 -12.21 3.27
CA HIS A 158 11.12 -12.39 4.40
C HIS A 158 11.81 -13.04 5.61
N VAL A 159 12.60 -14.11 5.38
CA VAL A 159 13.34 -14.79 6.46
C VAL A 159 14.46 -13.89 7.02
N LEU A 160 15.14 -13.12 6.18
CA LEU A 160 16.15 -12.14 6.61
C LEU A 160 15.53 -11.06 7.50
N GLN A 161 14.35 -10.53 7.15
CA GLN A 161 13.63 -9.57 7.96
C GLN A 161 13.23 -10.15 9.32
N ALA A 162 12.83 -11.43 9.37
CA ALA A 162 12.55 -12.11 10.63
C ALA A 162 13.80 -12.28 11.51
N LEU A 163 14.94 -12.65 10.90
CA LEU A 163 16.24 -12.73 11.59
C LEU A 163 16.68 -11.36 12.13
N GLU A 164 16.44 -10.29 11.38
CA GLU A 164 16.72 -8.91 11.81
C GLU A 164 15.79 -8.46 12.92
N ALA A 165 14.50 -8.80 12.88
CA ALA A 165 13.54 -8.50 13.93
C ALA A 165 13.92 -9.20 15.25
N VAL A 166 14.38 -10.45 15.18
CA VAL A 166 14.86 -11.20 16.34
C VAL A 166 16.12 -10.56 16.92
N LYS A 167 17.11 -10.21 16.09
CA LYS A 167 18.29 -9.44 16.55
C LYS A 167 17.96 -8.03 17.04
N GLY A 168 16.88 -7.43 16.54
CA GLY A 168 16.35 -6.17 17.04
C GLY A 168 15.61 -6.29 18.36
N SER A 169 15.33 -7.52 18.81
CA SER A 169 14.61 -7.83 20.05
C SER A 169 15.47 -8.44 21.16
N SER A 170 16.62 -9.04 20.83
CA SER A 170 17.63 -9.46 21.81
C SER A 170 18.81 -8.46 21.86
N ASP A 171 18.92 -7.78 23.00
CA ASP A 171 19.93 -6.77 23.37
C ASP A 171 19.84 -5.36 22.73
N GLN A 172 18.72 -4.68 22.96
CA GLN A 172 18.62 -3.33 23.56
C GLN A 172 17.20 -2.78 23.40
N PRO A 173 16.68 -1.99 24.35
CA PRO A 173 15.45 -1.24 24.12
C PRO A 173 15.64 -0.34 22.88
N SER A 174 14.84 -0.51 21.83
CA SER A 174 15.17 0.12 20.55
C SER A 174 14.94 1.64 20.57
N LEU A 175 15.82 2.37 19.89
CA LEU A 175 15.62 3.81 19.59
C LEU A 175 14.23 4.06 18.96
N ALA A 176 13.73 3.10 18.16
CA ALA A 176 12.42 3.16 17.53
C ALA A 176 11.27 3.19 18.56
N HIS A 177 11.33 2.42 19.65
CA HIS A 177 10.33 2.48 20.72
C HIS A 177 10.26 3.86 21.38
N SER A 178 11.41 4.51 21.58
CA SER A 178 11.41 5.86 22.16
C SER A 178 10.80 6.92 21.22
N ILE A 179 10.94 6.73 19.91
CA ILE A 179 10.36 7.60 18.88
C ILE A 179 8.84 7.42 18.85
N ASP A 180 8.39 6.16 18.77
CA ASP A 180 6.97 5.79 18.80
C ASP A 180 6.27 6.28 20.08
N TYR A 181 6.93 6.14 21.24
CA TYR A 181 6.43 6.70 22.49
C TYR A 181 6.28 8.23 22.42
N MET A 182 7.27 8.94 21.89
CA MET A 182 7.22 10.39 21.74
C MET A 182 6.09 10.83 20.81
N GLU A 183 5.83 10.05 19.77
CA GLU A 183 4.75 10.27 18.80
C GLU A 183 3.36 10.02 19.37
N ARG A 184 3.19 9.06 20.29
CA ARG A 184 1.91 8.79 20.97
C ARG A 184 1.64 9.72 22.14
N HIS A 185 2.70 10.20 22.78
CA HIS A 185 2.64 10.98 24.02
C HIS A 185 3.13 12.43 23.85
N TYR A 186 3.13 12.98 22.62
CA TYR A 186 3.70 14.31 22.36
C TYR A 186 3.07 15.42 23.22
N ALA A 187 1.80 15.28 23.60
CA ALA A 187 1.10 16.25 24.44
C ALA A 187 1.60 16.24 25.89
N ASP A 188 2.17 15.13 26.34
CA ASP A 188 2.58 14.90 27.72
C ASP A 188 3.95 15.53 28.04
N LYS A 189 4.26 15.63 29.34
CA LYS A 189 5.57 16.08 29.79
C LYS A 189 6.60 14.96 29.65
N ILE A 190 7.29 14.93 28.51
CA ILE A 190 8.35 13.94 28.24
C ILE A 190 9.72 14.45 28.73
N LYS A 191 10.45 13.59 29.44
CA LYS A 191 11.86 13.83 29.84
C LYS A 191 12.80 13.07 28.91
N ARG A 192 13.95 13.63 28.58
CA ARG A 192 14.92 12.93 27.70
C ARG A 192 15.57 11.75 28.41
N GLU A 193 15.70 11.83 29.72
CA GLU A 193 16.25 10.78 30.57
C GLU A 193 15.36 9.53 30.52
N SER A 194 14.03 9.69 30.51
CA SER A 194 13.11 8.55 30.36
C SER A 194 13.16 7.94 28.97
N LEU A 195 13.35 8.76 27.93
CA LEU A 195 13.50 8.27 26.55
C LEU A 195 14.81 7.50 26.36
N ALA A 196 15.92 8.01 26.91
CA ALA A 196 17.21 7.35 26.87
C ALA A 196 17.18 6.02 27.65
N ALA A 197 16.56 6.01 28.83
CA ALA A 197 16.33 4.80 29.61
C ALA A 197 15.44 3.79 28.86
N MET A 198 14.37 4.26 28.22
CA MET A 198 13.50 3.45 27.35
C MET A 198 14.21 2.90 26.12
N ALA A 199 15.33 3.50 25.71
CA ALA A 199 16.21 3.01 24.64
C ALA A 199 17.44 2.25 25.19
N GLY A 200 17.55 2.04 26.50
CA GLY A 200 18.72 1.42 27.15
C GLY A 200 20.05 2.12 26.84
N MET A 201 20.01 3.41 26.52
CA MET A 201 21.17 4.21 26.13
C MET A 201 21.50 5.26 27.18
N SER A 202 22.77 5.65 27.26
CA SER A 202 23.13 6.89 27.95
C SER A 202 22.51 8.09 27.24
N LEU A 203 22.22 9.18 27.98
CA LEU A 203 21.57 10.37 27.42
C LEU A 203 22.33 10.97 26.22
N SER A 204 23.66 10.96 26.27
CA SER A 204 24.53 11.46 25.20
C SER A 204 24.47 10.56 23.97
N HIS A 205 24.57 9.24 24.14
CA HIS A 205 24.49 8.28 23.05
C HIS A 205 23.11 8.30 22.40
N TYR A 206 22.06 8.34 23.22
CA TYR A 206 20.67 8.49 22.77
C TYR A 206 20.49 9.72 21.89
N SER A 207 20.94 10.89 22.34
CA SER A 207 20.76 12.15 21.60
C SER A 207 21.47 12.13 20.24
N LEU A 208 22.65 11.50 20.16
CA LEU A 208 23.41 11.35 18.91
C LEU A 208 22.69 10.40 17.95
N GLN A 209 22.36 9.19 18.42
CA GLN A 209 21.67 8.17 17.63
C GLN A 209 20.28 8.65 17.16
N PHE A 210 19.54 9.32 18.04
CA PHE A 210 18.24 9.92 17.72
C PHE A 210 18.37 10.97 16.61
N LYS A 211 19.39 11.85 16.68
CA LYS A 211 19.62 12.87 15.64
C LYS A 211 20.06 12.24 14.32
N GLN A 212 20.92 11.23 14.36
CA GLN A 212 21.33 10.50 13.16
C GLN A 212 20.12 9.85 12.47
N ARG A 213 19.20 9.27 13.25
CA ARG A 213 18.02 8.58 12.70
C ARG A 213 16.90 9.53 12.26
N THR A 214 16.59 10.55 13.05
CA THR A 214 15.43 11.44 12.79
C THR A 214 15.81 12.73 12.05
N GLY A 215 17.10 13.07 11.99
CA GLY A 215 17.60 14.36 11.53
C GLY A 215 17.53 15.48 12.58
N PHE A 216 16.85 15.26 13.71
CA PHE A 216 16.56 16.29 14.71
C PHE A 216 17.01 15.86 16.12
N SER A 217 17.31 16.82 17.00
CA SER A 217 17.47 16.48 18.42
C SER A 217 16.13 16.04 19.03
N PRO A 218 16.11 15.23 20.11
CA PRO A 218 14.85 14.79 20.75
C PRO A 218 13.90 15.94 21.10
N ASN A 219 14.43 17.06 21.62
CA ASN A 219 13.61 18.24 21.96
C ASN A 219 13.07 18.96 20.72
N GLU A 220 13.86 19.04 19.66
CA GLU A 220 13.42 19.65 18.41
C GLU A 220 12.34 18.80 17.74
N TYR A 221 12.50 17.48 17.75
CA TYR A 221 11.51 16.53 17.25
C TYR A 221 10.18 16.67 17.98
N LEU A 222 10.19 16.64 19.31
CA LEU A 222 8.98 16.86 20.11
C LEU A 222 8.33 18.21 19.81
N SER A 223 9.12 19.29 19.70
CA SER A 223 8.58 20.60 19.35
C SER A 223 7.94 20.61 17.96
N ARG A 224 8.51 19.89 16.98
CA ARG A 224 7.94 19.75 15.63
C ARG A 224 6.63 18.99 15.64
N LEU A 225 6.55 17.87 16.37
CA LEU A 225 5.30 17.12 16.53
C LEU A 225 4.18 18.01 17.07
N ARG A 226 4.47 18.82 18.09
CA ARG A 226 3.50 19.74 18.70
C ARG A 226 3.09 20.87 17.75
N VAL A 227 4.04 21.52 17.07
CA VAL A 227 3.71 22.57 16.08
C VAL A 227 2.90 22.00 14.92
N ASN A 228 3.26 20.82 14.41
CA ASN A 228 2.52 20.19 13.33
C ASN A 228 1.12 19.76 13.77
N ARG A 229 0.95 19.31 15.02
CA ARG A 229 -0.40 19.11 15.58
C ARG A 229 -1.19 20.41 15.67
N ALA A 230 -0.56 21.51 16.08
CA ALA A 230 -1.23 22.81 16.11
C ALA A 230 -1.67 23.26 14.71
N LYS A 231 -0.84 23.06 13.69
CA LYS A 231 -1.21 23.31 12.29
C LYS A 231 -2.42 22.46 11.86
N GLU A 232 -2.46 21.16 12.17
CA GLU A 232 -3.62 20.30 11.85
C GLU A 232 -4.91 20.81 12.50
N LEU A 233 -4.83 21.26 13.75
CA LEU A 233 -5.98 21.84 14.47
C LEU A 233 -6.41 23.16 13.82
N ILE A 234 -5.47 24.00 13.39
CA ILE A 234 -5.78 25.25 12.68
C ILE A 234 -6.47 24.95 11.34
N LEU A 235 -5.93 24.04 10.53
CA LEU A 235 -6.48 23.67 9.22
C LEU A 235 -7.85 22.99 9.32
N SER A 236 -8.11 22.27 10.42
CA SER A 236 -9.42 21.66 10.67
C SER A 236 -10.45 22.63 11.25
N GLY A 237 -10.08 23.89 11.54
CA GLY A 237 -10.95 24.91 12.13
C GLY A 237 -11.16 24.74 13.64
N GLY A 238 -10.23 24.08 14.32
CA GLY A 238 -10.34 23.67 15.71
C GLY A 238 -10.09 24.78 16.72
N GLY A 239 -11.14 25.54 17.08
CA GLY A 239 -11.19 26.33 18.31
C GLY A 239 -10.25 27.53 18.40
N THR A 240 -10.17 28.12 19.59
CA THR A 240 -9.33 29.27 19.88
C THR A 240 -7.85 28.88 19.96
N LEU A 241 -6.94 29.82 19.70
CA LEU A 241 -5.49 29.55 19.76
C LEU A 241 -5.03 29.00 21.13
N ARG A 242 -5.75 29.36 22.20
CA ARG A 242 -5.53 28.83 23.55
C ARG A 242 -5.88 27.35 23.67
N GLU A 243 -7.01 26.93 23.12
CA GLU A 243 -7.42 25.53 23.07
C GLU A 243 -6.46 24.71 22.21
N ILE A 244 -6.08 25.25 21.04
CA ILE A 244 -5.09 24.64 20.14
C ILE A 244 -3.75 24.44 20.86
N ALA A 245 -3.28 25.43 21.62
CA ALA A 245 -2.05 25.32 22.39
C ALA A 245 -2.12 24.17 23.39
N HIS A 246 -3.23 24.03 24.12
CA HIS A 246 -3.39 22.97 25.09
C HIS A 246 -3.43 21.58 24.44
N LEU A 247 -4.23 21.41 23.38
CA LEU A 247 -4.33 20.16 22.62
C LEU A 247 -3.02 19.76 21.94
N ALA A 248 -2.21 20.74 21.53
CA ALA A 248 -0.88 20.52 20.97
C ALA A 248 0.20 20.25 22.02
N GLY A 249 -0.11 20.24 23.33
CA GLY A 249 0.87 19.99 24.40
C GLY A 249 1.68 21.21 24.84
N TYR A 250 1.21 22.42 24.56
CA TYR A 250 1.79 23.66 25.07
C TYR A 250 1.01 24.19 26.27
N LYS A 251 1.72 24.92 27.15
CA LYS A 251 1.12 25.49 28.36
C LYS A 251 0.26 26.72 28.08
N ASP A 252 0.66 27.50 27.07
CA ASP A 252 0.04 28.77 26.72
C ASP A 252 0.22 29.08 25.23
N GLU A 253 -0.70 29.89 24.71
CA GLU A 253 -0.78 30.34 23.32
C GLU A 253 0.42 31.20 22.88
N PHE A 254 1.06 31.92 23.80
CA PHE A 254 2.21 32.77 23.48
C PHE A 254 3.45 31.93 23.20
N TYR A 255 3.67 30.86 23.98
CA TYR A 255 4.76 29.92 23.77
C TYR A 255 4.55 29.11 22.50
N LEU A 256 3.32 28.65 22.22
CA LEU A 256 2.96 28.07 20.93
C LEU A 256 3.30 29.05 19.81
N SER A 257 2.82 30.29 19.86
CA SER A 257 3.02 31.29 18.79
C SER A 257 4.50 31.55 18.48
N ARG A 258 5.35 31.66 19.51
CA ARG A 258 6.80 31.82 19.34
C ARG A 258 7.43 30.59 18.68
N ARG A 259 7.09 29.38 19.15
CA ARG A 259 7.64 28.13 18.58
C ARG A 259 7.14 27.87 17.17
N PHE A 260 5.88 28.16 16.93
CA PHE A 260 5.26 28.09 15.62
C PHE A 260 6.00 29.01 14.65
N LYS A 261 6.10 30.32 14.93
CA LYS A 261 6.83 31.27 14.07
C LYS A 261 8.30 30.90 13.87
N GLN A 262 8.97 30.38 14.90
CA GLN A 262 10.34 29.90 14.78
C GLN A 262 10.48 28.72 13.80
N GLN A 263 9.52 27.80 13.77
CA GLN A 263 9.59 26.60 12.94
C GLN A 263 8.98 26.77 11.55
N THR A 264 7.98 27.64 11.41
CA THR A 264 7.20 27.80 10.16
C THR A 264 7.53 29.09 9.42
N GLY A 265 8.16 30.07 10.09
CA GLY A 265 8.38 31.41 9.55
C GLY A 265 7.16 32.36 9.68
N ALA A 266 5.97 31.84 9.94
CA ALA A 266 4.71 32.58 10.03
C ALA A 266 4.04 32.38 11.41
N SER A 267 3.23 33.32 11.86
CA SER A 267 2.38 33.15 13.04
C SER A 267 1.24 32.14 12.78
N PRO A 268 0.61 31.58 13.83
CA PRO A 268 -0.56 30.72 13.68
C PRO A 268 -1.68 31.35 12.84
N SER A 269 -1.94 32.64 13.02
CA SER A 269 -2.96 33.39 12.27
C SER A 269 -2.60 33.59 10.81
N GLU A 270 -1.33 33.91 10.51
CA GLU A 270 -0.84 34.03 9.13
C GLU A 270 -0.91 32.67 8.41
N PHE A 271 -0.54 31.58 9.09
CA PHE A 271 -0.65 30.24 8.53
C PHE A 271 -2.09 29.85 8.21
N ALA A 272 -3.04 30.21 9.07
CA ALA A 272 -4.47 29.93 8.86
C ALA A 272 -5.07 30.59 7.60
N HIS A 273 -4.40 31.59 7.04
CA HIS A 273 -4.86 32.36 5.87
C HIS A 273 -3.82 32.32 4.73
N SER A 274 -2.88 31.36 4.76
CA SER A 274 -1.81 31.29 3.78
C SER A 274 -2.28 30.62 2.50
N ASP A 275 -2.21 31.33 1.38
CA ASP A 275 -2.63 30.82 0.06
C ASP A 275 -1.56 29.99 -0.67
N ASN A 276 -0.31 29.96 -0.17
CA ASN A 276 0.83 29.37 -0.86
C ASN A 276 1.41 28.16 -0.12
N LEU A 277 0.60 27.12 0.07
CA LEU A 277 1.04 25.89 0.73
C LEU A 277 1.81 24.99 -0.25
N ARG A 278 3.01 24.53 0.15
CA ARG A 278 3.72 23.46 -0.56
C ARG A 278 3.21 22.10 -0.09
N VAL A 279 2.30 21.53 -0.87
CA VAL A 279 1.61 20.28 -0.51
C VAL A 279 2.34 19.05 -1.07
N ALA A 280 2.47 18.01 -0.26
CA ALA A 280 2.81 16.67 -0.72
C ALA A 280 1.58 15.75 -0.63
N VAL A 281 1.37 14.90 -1.64
CA VAL A 281 0.29 13.90 -1.64
C VAL A 281 0.84 12.49 -1.68
N PHE A 282 0.15 11.55 -1.01
CA PHE A 282 0.49 10.12 -0.96
C PHE A 282 -0.55 9.24 -1.65
N LEU A 283 -1.24 9.81 -2.63
CA LEU A 283 -2.28 9.13 -3.40
C LEU A 283 -2.47 9.90 -4.70
N ALA A 284 -2.24 9.26 -5.85
CA ALA A 284 -2.22 10.01 -7.10
C ALA A 284 -3.56 10.70 -7.47
N PRO A 285 -4.76 10.12 -7.21
CA PRO A 285 -6.02 10.85 -7.35
C PRO A 285 -6.07 12.22 -6.67
N TYR A 286 -5.37 12.42 -5.54
CA TYR A 286 -5.34 13.72 -4.83
C TYR A 286 -4.59 14.81 -5.60
N VAL A 287 -3.74 14.45 -6.56
CA VAL A 287 -3.12 15.40 -7.49
C VAL A 287 -4.20 16.18 -8.27
N SER A 288 -5.17 15.47 -8.84
CA SER A 288 -6.26 16.08 -9.62
C SER A 288 -7.13 17.02 -8.77
N HIS A 289 -7.41 16.65 -7.52
CA HIS A 289 -8.12 17.50 -6.57
C HIS A 289 -7.36 18.81 -6.33
N LEU A 290 -6.06 18.74 -6.07
CA LEU A 290 -5.21 19.90 -5.83
C LEU A 290 -5.04 20.80 -7.05
N LEU A 291 -4.92 20.22 -8.25
CA LEU A 291 -4.85 20.98 -9.50
C LEU A 291 -6.14 21.79 -9.73
N GLN A 292 -7.31 21.21 -9.47
CA GLN A 292 -8.58 21.94 -9.59
C GLN A 292 -8.78 23.04 -8.54
N LEU A 293 -8.05 22.96 -7.43
CA LEU A 293 -8.05 24.00 -6.40
C LEU A 293 -6.99 25.08 -6.65
N GLY A 294 -6.25 25.00 -7.76
CA GLY A 294 -5.17 25.92 -8.10
C GLY A 294 -3.94 25.81 -7.18
N VAL A 295 -3.76 24.68 -6.51
CA VAL A 295 -2.64 24.41 -5.58
C VAL A 295 -1.89 23.17 -6.05
N PRO A 296 -1.11 23.23 -7.15
CA PRO A 296 -0.40 22.05 -7.64
C PRO A 296 0.53 21.46 -6.57
N PRO A 297 0.55 20.14 -6.38
CA PRO A 297 1.40 19.54 -5.36
C PRO A 297 2.88 19.77 -5.68
N ALA A 298 3.68 20.05 -4.66
CA ALA A 298 5.14 20.08 -4.79
C ALA A 298 5.70 18.67 -4.99
N VAL A 299 5.10 17.67 -4.33
CA VAL A 299 5.48 16.26 -4.42
C VAL A 299 4.22 15.40 -4.52
N ALA A 300 4.21 14.41 -5.41
CA ALA A 300 3.21 13.36 -5.42
C ALA A 300 3.92 12.02 -5.33
N VAL A 301 3.63 11.28 -4.27
CA VAL A 301 4.02 9.87 -4.11
C VAL A 301 2.92 9.04 -4.76
N VAL A 302 3.28 8.26 -5.77
CA VAL A 302 2.36 7.54 -6.66
C VAL A 302 2.77 6.08 -6.77
N GLU A 303 1.80 5.18 -6.83
CA GLU A 303 2.06 3.78 -7.13
C GLU A 303 2.12 3.55 -8.65
N ASN A 304 2.92 2.57 -9.10
CA ASN A 304 3.07 2.25 -10.53
C ASN A 304 1.75 1.88 -11.23
N ASN A 305 0.73 1.48 -10.47
CA ASN A 305 -0.56 1.01 -10.98
C ASN A 305 -1.72 2.00 -10.71
N GLU A 306 -1.44 3.20 -10.21
CA GLU A 306 -2.45 4.23 -9.99
C GLU A 306 -2.83 4.89 -11.31
N TYR A 307 -4.08 4.68 -11.73
CA TYR A 307 -4.67 5.30 -12.92
C TYR A 307 -4.87 6.80 -12.69
N VAL A 308 -3.88 7.60 -13.07
CA VAL A 308 -4.02 9.06 -13.16
C VAL A 308 -4.31 9.39 -14.61
N SER A 309 -5.59 9.46 -14.99
CA SER A 309 -5.91 10.18 -16.22
C SER A 309 -5.58 11.65 -15.97
N THR A 310 -4.54 12.11 -16.64
CA THR A 310 -4.09 13.51 -16.70
C THR A 310 -4.54 14.17 -18.00
N ASP A 311 -5.49 13.56 -18.73
CA ASP A 311 -6.02 14.14 -19.96
C ASP A 311 -6.56 15.55 -19.67
N GLY A 312 -5.91 16.55 -20.26
CA GLY A 312 -6.21 17.98 -20.05
C GLY A 312 -5.58 18.63 -18.81
N LEU A 313 -4.79 17.89 -18.02
CA LEU A 313 -4.06 18.40 -16.86
C LEU A 313 -2.55 18.16 -17.02
N GLU A 314 -1.82 19.15 -17.53
CA GLU A 314 -0.37 19.14 -17.46
C GLU A 314 0.09 19.37 -16.02
N LEU A 315 0.75 18.36 -15.45
CA LEU A 315 1.46 18.50 -14.18
C LEU A 315 2.52 19.60 -14.33
N PRO A 316 2.50 20.64 -13.47
CA PRO A 316 3.52 21.68 -13.55
C PRO A 316 4.91 21.09 -13.38
N HIS A 317 5.90 21.62 -14.11
CA HIS A 317 7.31 21.17 -13.99
C HIS A 317 7.88 21.32 -12.57
N THR A 318 7.19 22.04 -11.69
CA THR A 318 7.53 22.17 -10.27
C THR A 318 7.12 20.97 -9.44
N THR A 319 6.16 20.16 -9.90
CA THR A 319 5.74 18.94 -9.21
C THR A 319 6.79 17.84 -9.40
N ARG A 320 7.10 17.11 -8.33
CA ARG A 320 7.99 15.94 -8.35
C ARG A 320 7.17 14.68 -8.12
N LEU A 321 7.20 13.76 -9.09
CA LEU A 321 6.61 12.44 -8.94
C LEU A 321 7.64 11.51 -8.30
N ILE A 322 7.24 10.79 -7.25
CA ILE A 322 8.05 9.81 -6.54
C ILE A 322 7.27 8.50 -6.52
N ASN A 323 7.93 7.39 -6.82
CA ASN A 323 7.31 6.07 -6.74
C ASN A 323 7.06 5.71 -5.25
N ALA A 324 5.92 5.12 -4.92
CA ALA A 324 5.61 4.62 -3.57
C ALA A 324 6.58 3.54 -3.07
N GLU A 325 7.23 2.80 -3.98
CA GLU A 325 8.28 1.81 -3.67
C GLU A 325 9.62 2.46 -3.26
N TYR A 326 9.70 3.79 -3.23
CA TYR A 326 10.90 4.51 -2.84
C TYR A 326 11.26 4.25 -1.37
N PRO A 327 12.53 3.97 -1.02
CA PRO A 327 12.90 3.60 0.34
C PRO A 327 12.43 4.64 1.38
N PRO A 328 11.76 4.23 2.48
CA PRO A 328 11.07 5.15 3.39
C PRO A 328 11.98 6.26 3.96
N GLU A 329 13.21 5.92 4.34
CA GLU A 329 14.16 6.91 4.89
C GLU A 329 14.61 7.93 3.85
N GLN A 330 14.78 7.50 2.59
CA GLN A 330 15.13 8.40 1.48
C GLN A 330 13.95 9.31 1.14
N LEU A 331 12.72 8.78 1.15
CA LEU A 331 11.50 9.56 0.95
C LEU A 331 11.37 10.65 2.02
N LEU A 332 11.57 10.30 3.30
CA LEU A 332 11.53 11.28 4.39
C LEU A 332 12.62 12.34 4.25
N ALA A 333 13.84 11.97 3.88
CA ALA A 333 14.92 12.92 3.64
C ALA A 333 14.61 13.85 2.46
N PHE A 334 14.06 13.29 1.37
CA PHE A 334 13.62 14.05 0.21
C PHE A 334 12.53 15.06 0.58
N LEU A 335 11.44 14.62 1.22
CA LEU A 335 10.35 15.50 1.64
C LEU A 335 10.84 16.65 2.55
N ARG A 336 11.79 16.40 3.45
CA ARG A 336 12.43 17.46 4.26
C ARG A 336 13.15 18.49 3.39
N SER A 337 13.88 18.05 2.36
CA SER A 337 14.59 18.94 1.43
C SER A 337 13.64 19.85 0.63
N GLN A 338 12.42 19.37 0.37
CA GLN A 338 11.42 20.07 -0.44
C GLN A 338 10.64 21.14 0.32
N ARG A 339 10.86 21.29 1.64
CA ARG A 339 10.14 22.26 2.50
C ARG A 339 8.62 22.13 2.36
N ILE A 340 8.11 20.94 2.61
CA ILE A 340 6.68 20.64 2.57
C ILE A 340 5.96 21.32 3.74
N ASP A 341 4.85 21.99 3.47
CA ASP A 341 4.03 22.71 4.45
C ASP A 341 2.85 21.88 4.95
N LEU A 342 2.37 20.95 4.13
CA LEU A 342 1.22 20.07 4.38
C LEU A 342 1.40 18.75 3.63
N ILE A 343 1.06 17.64 4.27
CA ILE A 343 0.95 16.32 3.66
C ILE A 343 -0.51 15.90 3.68
N ILE A 344 -1.04 15.50 2.53
CA ILE A 344 -2.37 14.91 2.40
C ILE A 344 -2.20 13.46 1.97
N ALA A 345 -2.71 12.54 2.78
CA ALA A 345 -2.49 11.11 2.60
C ALA A 345 -3.73 10.32 2.99
N ALA A 346 -3.74 9.04 2.64
CA ALA A 346 -4.65 8.05 3.22
C ALA A 346 -3.81 7.05 4.03
N SER A 347 -4.30 6.63 5.20
CA SER A 347 -3.59 5.68 6.07
C SER A 347 -3.06 4.45 5.33
N GLU A 348 -3.86 3.85 4.45
CA GLU A 348 -3.49 2.63 3.73
C GLU A 348 -2.28 2.85 2.80
N HIS A 349 -2.15 4.05 2.22
CA HIS A 349 -1.07 4.37 1.28
C HIS A 349 0.20 4.82 1.99
N MET A 350 0.08 5.42 3.19
CA MET A 350 1.24 5.63 4.06
C MET A 350 1.85 4.29 4.48
N GLU A 351 1.01 3.34 4.85
CA GLU A 351 1.42 1.98 5.25
C GLU A 351 2.08 1.23 4.08
N ALA A 352 1.51 1.32 2.87
CA ALA A 352 2.12 0.76 1.65
C ALA A 352 3.54 1.29 1.39
N CYS A 353 3.79 2.57 1.71
CA CYS A 353 5.13 3.18 1.64
C CYS A 353 6.03 2.85 2.85
N GLY A 354 5.63 1.95 3.77
CA GLY A 354 6.38 1.64 4.99
C GLY A 354 6.48 2.81 5.99
N LEU A 355 5.50 3.72 5.94
CA LEU A 355 5.44 4.94 6.74
C LEU A 355 4.20 4.99 7.62
N THR A 356 4.28 5.81 8.67
CA THR A 356 3.13 6.13 9.52
C THR A 356 2.87 7.63 9.47
N ALA A 357 1.63 8.03 9.77
CA ALA A 357 1.28 9.44 9.90
C ALA A 357 2.21 10.15 10.91
N ALA A 358 2.62 9.44 11.97
CA ALA A 358 3.49 9.99 12.99
C ALA A 358 4.90 10.32 12.48
N ARG A 359 5.51 9.46 11.66
CA ARG A 359 6.80 9.73 11.02
C ARG A 359 6.74 10.91 10.05
N LEU A 360 5.65 11.01 9.29
CA LEU A 360 5.42 12.13 8.36
C LEU A 360 5.15 13.45 9.10
N ARG A 361 4.50 13.39 10.27
CA ARG A 361 4.32 14.55 11.19
C ARG A 361 5.62 15.13 11.71
N ALA A 362 6.76 14.45 11.57
CA ALA A 362 8.05 15.09 11.83
C ALA A 362 8.44 16.14 10.78
N ILE A 363 7.88 16.02 9.57
CA ILE A 363 8.17 16.86 8.41
C ILE A 363 7.14 17.99 8.33
N ALA A 364 5.87 17.63 8.20
CA ALA A 364 4.76 18.56 8.01
C ALA A 364 3.47 17.99 8.63
N PRO A 365 2.43 18.81 8.88
CA PRO A 365 1.09 18.34 9.25
C PRO A 365 0.60 17.27 8.29
N VAL A 366 -0.07 16.26 8.83
CA VAL A 366 -0.67 15.20 8.02
C VAL A 366 -2.18 15.28 8.16
N ILE A 367 -2.85 15.54 7.04
CA ILE A 367 -4.30 15.36 6.94
C ILE A 367 -4.55 14.00 6.30
N ASP A 368 -5.08 13.10 7.12
CA ASP A 368 -5.48 11.76 6.71
C ASP A 368 -6.91 11.82 6.17
N ILE A 369 -7.05 11.56 4.87
CA ILE A 369 -8.31 11.48 4.15
C ILE A 369 -8.39 10.06 3.62
N SER A 370 -9.25 9.24 4.24
CA SER A 370 -9.42 7.84 3.83
C SER A 370 -9.92 7.76 2.38
N TRP A 371 -9.29 6.87 1.62
CA TRP A 371 -9.69 6.61 0.25
C TRP A 371 -11.09 6.00 0.18
N MET A 372 -11.38 5.01 1.02
CA MET A 372 -12.61 4.20 0.94
C MET A 372 -13.76 4.75 1.76
N GLN A 373 -13.50 5.48 2.84
CA GLN A 373 -14.54 5.97 3.74
C GLN A 373 -15.40 7.08 3.11
N PHE A 374 -14.76 7.94 2.30
CA PHE A 374 -15.38 9.14 1.73
C PHE A 374 -15.63 9.00 0.23
N GLY A 375 -16.73 9.61 -0.23
CA GLY A 375 -16.97 9.86 -1.66
C GLY A 375 -16.02 10.94 -2.19
N TRP A 376 -15.81 11.01 -3.50
CA TRP A 376 -14.85 11.96 -4.09
C TRP A 376 -15.24 13.43 -3.86
N LYS A 377 -16.55 13.76 -3.80
CA LYS A 377 -17.00 15.13 -3.49
C LYS A 377 -16.58 15.52 -2.06
N ASP A 378 -16.69 14.61 -1.10
CA ASP A 378 -16.26 14.84 0.27
C ASP A 378 -14.74 14.91 0.38
N GLN A 379 -14.01 14.05 -0.32
CA GLN A 379 -12.55 14.14 -0.45
C GLN A 379 -12.15 15.51 -1.00
N PHE A 380 -12.82 15.99 -2.04
CA PHE A 380 -12.57 17.32 -2.62
C PHE A 380 -12.82 18.45 -1.64
N ARG A 381 -13.91 18.41 -0.87
CA ARG A 381 -14.17 19.40 0.20
C ARG A 381 -13.13 19.36 1.31
N LEU A 382 -12.72 18.17 1.74
CA LEU A 382 -11.71 17.99 2.79
C LEU A 382 -10.35 18.52 2.33
N ILE A 383 -9.92 18.20 1.12
CA ILE A 383 -8.69 18.72 0.51
C ILE A 383 -8.79 20.24 0.35
N ALA A 384 -9.90 20.75 -0.16
CA ALA A 384 -10.12 22.18 -0.32
C ALA A 384 -10.05 22.95 1.00
N ARG A 385 -10.63 22.41 2.07
CA ARG A 385 -10.48 22.98 3.41
C ARG A 385 -9.02 22.98 3.86
N ALA A 386 -8.32 21.86 3.66
CA ALA A 386 -6.92 21.70 4.04
C ALA A 386 -5.99 22.72 3.35
N VAL A 387 -6.34 23.16 2.13
CA VAL A 387 -5.55 24.12 1.35
C VAL A 387 -6.17 25.52 1.24
N HIS A 388 -7.16 25.84 2.06
CA HIS A 388 -7.83 27.16 2.07
C HIS A 388 -8.47 27.54 0.73
N ARG A 389 -9.15 26.59 0.08
CA ARG A 389 -9.83 26.74 -1.22
C ARG A 389 -11.28 26.23 -1.20
N SER A 390 -11.93 26.25 -0.03
CA SER A 390 -13.31 25.74 0.11
C SER A 390 -14.32 26.44 -0.79
N GLU A 391 -14.22 27.77 -0.97
CA GLU A 391 -15.13 28.50 -1.87
C GLU A 391 -15.00 28.06 -3.32
N LEU A 392 -13.76 27.88 -3.81
CA LEU A 392 -13.50 27.38 -5.16
C LEU A 392 -14.02 25.95 -5.36
N ALA A 393 -13.91 25.11 -4.34
CA ALA A 393 -14.44 23.75 -4.39
C ALA A 393 -15.96 23.73 -4.51
N GLU A 394 -16.67 24.52 -3.70
CA GLU A 394 -18.14 24.56 -3.77
C GLU A 394 -18.62 25.18 -5.10
N GLN A 395 -17.91 26.17 -5.65
CA GLN A 395 -18.20 26.69 -6.99
C GLN A 395 -18.07 25.60 -8.07
N TRP A 396 -16.94 24.89 -8.09
CA TRP A 396 -16.68 23.81 -9.05
C TRP A 396 -17.69 22.66 -8.90
N LEU A 397 -18.08 22.31 -7.66
CA LEU A 397 -19.08 21.28 -7.39
C LEU A 397 -20.48 21.69 -7.85
N ALA A 398 -20.87 22.95 -7.66
CA ALA A 398 -22.15 23.47 -8.12
C ALA A 398 -22.24 23.45 -9.66
N GLU A 399 -21.15 23.80 -10.36
CA GLU A 399 -21.06 23.67 -11.82
C GLU A 399 -21.20 22.22 -12.26
N PHE A 400 -20.46 21.30 -11.62
CA PHE A 400 -20.53 19.89 -11.95
C PHE A 400 -21.93 19.31 -11.70
N GLU A 401 -22.60 19.69 -10.61
CA GLU A 401 -23.97 19.25 -10.32
C GLU A 401 -24.98 19.73 -11.38
N LEU A 402 -24.77 20.91 -11.98
CA LEU A 402 -25.55 21.37 -13.11
C LEU A 402 -25.32 20.49 -14.34
N GLU A 403 -24.06 20.16 -14.66
CA GLU A 403 -23.71 19.24 -15.74
C GLU A 403 -24.35 17.85 -15.53
N GLU A 404 -24.34 17.32 -14.30
CA GLU A 404 -25.02 16.07 -13.96
C GLU A 404 -26.53 16.15 -14.23
N GLN A 405 -27.17 17.27 -13.88
CA GLN A 405 -28.60 17.46 -14.15
C GLN A 405 -28.91 17.52 -15.65
N GLU A 406 -28.09 18.22 -16.43
CA GLU A 406 -28.23 18.29 -17.87
C GLU A 406 -28.04 16.92 -18.53
N ALA A 407 -27.04 16.17 -18.08
CA ALA A 407 -26.76 14.81 -18.55
C ALA A 407 -27.95 13.87 -18.28
N ARG A 408 -28.57 13.93 -17.08
CA ARG A 408 -29.78 13.16 -16.78
C ARG A 408 -30.94 13.50 -17.72
N ARG A 409 -31.16 14.79 -18.00
CA ARG A 409 -32.22 15.24 -18.92
C ARG A 409 -31.96 14.74 -20.35
N ALA A 410 -30.70 14.75 -20.80
CA ALA A 410 -30.33 14.26 -22.13
C ALA A 410 -30.61 12.77 -22.29
N LEU A 411 -30.44 11.96 -21.23
CA LEU A 411 -30.66 10.52 -21.28
C LEU A 411 -32.10 10.09 -20.99
N ALA A 412 -32.94 10.95 -20.40
CA ALA A 412 -34.30 10.61 -19.97
C ALA A 412 -35.22 10.07 -21.09
N HIS A 413 -34.93 10.40 -22.36
CA HIS A 413 -35.69 9.95 -23.53
C HIS A 413 -34.98 8.86 -24.35
N THR A 414 -33.85 8.35 -23.87
CA THR A 414 -33.09 7.29 -24.52
C THR A 414 -33.51 5.91 -24.01
N ARG A 415 -33.29 4.86 -24.81
CA ARG A 415 -33.55 3.47 -24.37
C ARG A 415 -32.76 3.07 -23.13
N ALA A 416 -31.59 3.69 -22.90
CA ALA A 416 -30.75 3.40 -21.74
C ALA A 416 -31.41 3.76 -20.41
N ALA A 417 -32.40 4.67 -20.39
CA ALA A 417 -33.11 5.07 -19.16
C ALA A 417 -33.98 3.96 -18.55
N ASP A 418 -34.40 2.99 -19.37
CA ASP A 418 -35.24 1.86 -18.96
C ASP A 418 -34.46 0.55 -18.80
N GLU A 419 -33.19 0.54 -19.20
CA GLU A 419 -32.32 -0.62 -19.11
C GLU A 419 -31.56 -0.66 -17.79
N SER A 420 -31.34 -1.88 -17.29
CA SER A 420 -30.37 -2.11 -16.22
C SER A 420 -28.94 -2.18 -16.78
N VAL A 421 -28.02 -1.46 -16.16
CA VAL A 421 -26.62 -1.37 -16.55
C VAL A 421 -25.76 -2.03 -15.48
N THR A 422 -24.84 -2.90 -15.91
CA THR A 422 -23.85 -3.56 -15.04
C THR A 422 -22.45 -3.22 -15.51
N VAL A 423 -21.56 -2.91 -14.57
CA VAL A 423 -20.12 -2.75 -14.84
C VAL A 423 -19.38 -3.99 -14.37
N LEU A 424 -18.78 -4.70 -15.32
CA LEU A 424 -17.99 -5.90 -15.10
C LEU A 424 -16.50 -5.59 -15.26
N VAL A 425 -15.71 -5.94 -14.28
CA VAL A 425 -14.26 -5.75 -14.26
C VAL A 425 -13.59 -7.10 -14.32
N LEU A 426 -12.74 -7.28 -15.33
CA LEU A 426 -12.05 -8.53 -15.61
C LEU A 426 -10.57 -8.34 -15.34
N ARG A 427 -10.07 -9.02 -14.31
CA ARG A 427 -8.64 -9.09 -13.99
C ARG A 427 -8.13 -10.51 -14.18
N PRO A 428 -6.82 -10.72 -14.36
CA PRO A 428 -6.24 -12.05 -14.53
C PRO A 428 -6.57 -13.02 -13.38
N ASP A 429 -6.69 -12.48 -12.17
CA ASP A 429 -6.86 -13.23 -10.93
C ASP A 429 -8.31 -13.27 -10.43
N ASN A 430 -9.18 -12.34 -10.86
CA ASN A 430 -10.56 -12.27 -10.39
C ASN A 430 -11.52 -11.53 -11.34
N ILE A 431 -12.81 -11.83 -11.18
CA ILE A 431 -13.93 -11.13 -11.84
C ILE A 431 -14.69 -10.33 -10.79
N ARG A 432 -15.00 -9.07 -11.08
CA ARG A 432 -15.73 -8.19 -10.14
C ARG A 432 -16.86 -7.44 -10.81
N ILE A 433 -17.88 -7.14 -10.04
CA ILE A 433 -18.96 -6.22 -10.41
C ILE A 433 -18.72 -4.91 -9.66
N TYR A 434 -18.63 -3.78 -10.37
CA TYR A 434 -18.46 -2.47 -9.75
C TYR A 434 -19.78 -1.92 -9.22
N GLY A 435 -19.70 -1.27 -8.06
CA GLY A 435 -20.81 -0.66 -7.33
C GLY A 435 -20.98 0.82 -7.64
N ALA A 436 -21.31 1.64 -6.65
CA ALA A 436 -21.60 3.08 -6.81
C ALA A 436 -20.36 3.99 -6.84
N ARG A 437 -19.16 3.43 -7.02
CA ARG A 437 -17.88 4.15 -7.02
C ARG A 437 -17.18 4.01 -8.38
N ASN A 438 -16.13 4.80 -8.62
CA ASN A 438 -15.41 4.84 -9.91
C ASN A 438 -16.40 5.16 -11.04
N VAL A 439 -16.33 4.48 -12.20
CA VAL A 439 -17.32 4.61 -13.26
C VAL A 439 -18.77 4.44 -12.77
N GLY A 440 -19.01 3.60 -11.76
CA GLY A 440 -20.34 3.39 -11.22
C GLY A 440 -20.96 4.63 -10.55
N TYR A 441 -20.13 5.56 -10.06
CA TYR A 441 -20.61 6.87 -9.60
C TYR A 441 -21.29 7.61 -10.74
N VAL A 442 -20.61 7.70 -11.89
CA VAL A 442 -21.14 8.40 -13.07
C VAL A 442 -22.42 7.73 -13.57
N LEU A 443 -22.46 6.40 -13.63
CA LEU A 443 -23.63 5.69 -14.15
C LEU A 443 -24.84 5.80 -13.23
N TYR A 444 -24.68 5.46 -11.94
CA TYR A 444 -25.81 5.29 -11.03
C TYR A 444 -26.15 6.58 -10.28
N HIS A 445 -25.15 7.39 -9.93
CA HIS A 445 -25.37 8.66 -9.24
C HIS A 445 -25.55 9.81 -10.23
N SER A 446 -24.55 10.09 -11.07
CA SER A 446 -24.57 11.25 -11.96
C SER A 446 -25.64 11.16 -13.05
N LEU A 447 -25.77 10.00 -13.71
CA LEU A 447 -26.75 9.78 -14.78
C LEU A 447 -28.07 9.18 -14.31
N GLY A 448 -28.11 8.60 -13.11
CA GLY A 448 -29.32 7.96 -12.58
C GLY A 448 -29.75 6.69 -13.33
N LEU A 449 -28.83 6.03 -14.02
CA LEU A 449 -29.10 4.75 -14.70
C LEU A 449 -29.36 3.66 -13.67
N ARG A 450 -30.17 2.66 -14.04
CA ARG A 450 -30.60 1.61 -13.11
C ARG A 450 -29.52 0.52 -13.03
N PRO A 451 -29.00 0.19 -11.84
CA PRO A 451 -28.22 -1.03 -11.66
C PRO A 451 -29.12 -2.28 -11.74
N SER A 452 -28.54 -3.47 -11.93
CA SER A 452 -29.27 -4.73 -11.76
C SER A 452 -29.74 -4.91 -10.30
N ALA A 453 -30.78 -5.72 -10.06
CA ALA A 453 -31.40 -5.81 -8.73
C ALA A 453 -30.44 -6.19 -7.58
N PRO A 454 -29.51 -7.17 -7.74
CA PRO A 454 -28.53 -7.46 -6.68
C PRO A 454 -27.58 -6.29 -6.40
N ILE A 455 -27.15 -5.59 -7.46
CA ILE A 455 -26.26 -4.43 -7.35
C ILE A 455 -27.02 -3.27 -6.68
N ALA A 456 -28.29 -3.04 -7.04
CA ALA A 456 -29.15 -2.04 -6.42
C ALA A 456 -29.28 -2.26 -4.91
N ALA A 457 -29.44 -3.51 -4.48
CA ALA A 457 -29.53 -3.87 -3.06
C ALA A 457 -28.23 -3.57 -2.30
N GLU A 458 -27.06 -3.88 -2.88
CA GLU A 458 -25.77 -3.54 -2.26
C GLU A 458 -25.52 -2.03 -2.23
N ILE A 459 -25.87 -1.30 -3.30
CA ILE A 459 -25.80 0.17 -3.32
C ILE A 459 -26.71 0.77 -2.24
N ALA A 460 -27.93 0.25 -2.05
CA ALA A 460 -28.82 0.73 -1.00
C ALA A 460 -28.26 0.46 0.42
N ARG A 461 -27.51 -0.63 0.60
CA ARG A 461 -26.93 -1.03 1.88
C ARG A 461 -25.66 -0.26 2.25
N LEU A 462 -24.79 0.00 1.28
CA LEU A 462 -23.43 0.50 1.48
C LEU A 462 -23.22 1.93 0.93
N GLY A 463 -24.13 2.43 0.10
CA GLY A 463 -23.97 3.72 -0.59
C GLY A 463 -22.71 3.76 -1.46
N GLU A 464 -22.04 4.91 -1.45
CA GLU A 464 -20.80 5.13 -2.22
C GLU A 464 -19.59 4.34 -1.71
N GLN A 465 -19.68 3.69 -0.54
CA GLN A 465 -18.64 2.79 -0.04
C GLN A 465 -18.65 1.44 -0.77
N PHE A 466 -19.71 1.13 -1.52
CA PHE A 466 -19.74 -0.05 -2.36
C PHE A 466 -18.88 0.15 -3.61
N HIS A 467 -17.59 -0.20 -3.49
CA HIS A 467 -16.66 -0.20 -4.62
C HIS A 467 -16.96 -1.33 -5.60
N SER A 468 -17.02 -2.58 -5.11
CA SER A 468 -17.20 -3.76 -5.98
C SER A 468 -17.48 -5.04 -5.20
N LEU A 469 -18.01 -6.05 -5.89
CA LEU A 469 -18.23 -7.41 -5.40
C LEU A 469 -17.45 -8.44 -6.26
N PRO A 470 -16.65 -9.34 -5.67
CA PRO A 470 -16.06 -10.44 -6.42
C PRO A 470 -17.10 -11.51 -6.77
N ILE A 471 -17.03 -12.06 -7.98
CA ILE A 471 -17.92 -13.15 -8.44
C ILE A 471 -17.14 -14.23 -9.17
N GLN A 472 -17.73 -15.41 -9.29
CA GLN A 472 -17.28 -16.45 -10.22
C GLN A 472 -17.95 -16.29 -11.59
N SER A 473 -17.32 -16.81 -12.65
CA SER A 473 -17.89 -16.74 -14.01
C SER A 473 -19.26 -17.41 -14.12
N SER A 474 -19.50 -18.46 -13.34
CA SER A 474 -20.79 -19.16 -13.27
C SER A 474 -21.92 -18.30 -12.70
N GLN A 475 -21.60 -17.21 -12.00
CA GLN A 475 -22.56 -16.31 -11.38
C GLN A 475 -22.91 -15.10 -12.26
N LEU A 476 -22.32 -14.96 -13.45
CA LEU A 476 -22.55 -13.80 -14.32
C LEU A 476 -24.04 -13.52 -14.59
N SER A 477 -24.84 -14.57 -14.83
CA SER A 477 -26.26 -14.42 -15.12
C SER A 477 -27.11 -13.92 -13.94
N GLU A 478 -26.57 -13.96 -12.71
CA GLU A 478 -27.23 -13.41 -11.52
C GLU A 478 -27.09 -11.88 -11.45
N TYR A 479 -25.96 -11.33 -11.91
CA TYR A 479 -25.61 -9.92 -11.71
C TYR A 479 -25.73 -9.05 -12.96
N VAL A 480 -25.66 -9.64 -14.16
CA VAL A 480 -25.66 -8.90 -15.42
C VAL A 480 -27.09 -8.44 -15.77
N GLY A 481 -27.26 -7.14 -15.92
CA GLY A 481 -28.49 -6.51 -16.40
C GLY A 481 -28.65 -6.55 -17.92
N ASP A 482 -29.50 -5.67 -18.45
CA ASP A 482 -29.80 -5.55 -19.87
C ASP A 482 -28.58 -5.13 -20.69
N ARG A 483 -27.66 -4.37 -20.07
CA ARG A 483 -26.47 -3.83 -20.70
C ARG A 483 -25.24 -4.06 -19.83
N LEU A 484 -24.14 -4.45 -20.49
CA LEU A 484 -22.89 -4.80 -19.82
C LEU A 484 -21.77 -3.87 -20.30
N LEU A 485 -21.17 -3.12 -19.37
CA LEU A 485 -19.95 -2.39 -19.60
C LEU A 485 -18.78 -3.20 -19.04
N VAL A 486 -17.77 -3.47 -19.85
CA VAL A 486 -16.67 -4.37 -19.51
C VAL A 486 -15.39 -3.57 -19.42
N LEU A 487 -14.71 -3.63 -18.27
CA LEU A 487 -13.38 -3.08 -18.03
C LEU A 487 -12.36 -4.22 -17.97
N PRO A 488 -11.68 -4.54 -19.08
CA PRO A 488 -10.63 -5.53 -19.09
C PRO A 488 -9.32 -4.95 -18.55
N PHE A 489 -8.63 -5.71 -17.70
CA PHE A 489 -7.28 -5.42 -17.23
C PHE A 489 -6.33 -6.42 -17.87
N ALA A 490 -5.23 -5.94 -18.44
CA ALA A 490 -4.23 -6.82 -18.99
C ALA A 490 -3.52 -7.63 -17.87
N ASP A 491 -2.98 -8.79 -18.23
CA ASP A 491 -2.06 -9.52 -17.36
C ASP A 491 -0.67 -8.84 -17.27
N ALA A 492 0.23 -9.43 -16.49
CA ALA A 492 1.58 -8.91 -16.30
C ALA A 492 2.40 -8.81 -17.61
N GLN A 493 1.98 -9.46 -18.69
CA GLN A 493 2.61 -9.41 -20.02
C GLN A 493 1.87 -8.45 -20.97
N GLY A 494 0.82 -7.77 -20.50
CA GLY A 494 0.00 -6.88 -21.32
C GLY A 494 -1.07 -7.60 -22.14
N ALA A 495 -1.30 -8.90 -21.92
CA ALA A 495 -2.25 -9.70 -22.70
C ALA A 495 -3.64 -9.78 -22.03
N TYR A 496 -4.67 -9.99 -22.85
CA TYR A 496 -6.07 -10.10 -22.42
C TYR A 496 -6.62 -11.53 -22.55
N PHE A 497 -5.74 -12.54 -22.54
CA PHE A 497 -6.13 -13.94 -22.80
C PHE A 497 -7.24 -14.45 -21.88
N HIS A 498 -7.21 -14.10 -20.59
CA HIS A 498 -8.25 -14.49 -19.64
C HIS A 498 -9.63 -13.88 -19.97
N VAL A 499 -9.66 -12.69 -20.59
CA VAL A 499 -10.89 -12.06 -21.08
C VAL A 499 -11.43 -12.86 -22.26
N GLU A 500 -10.58 -13.17 -23.24
CA GLU A 500 -10.95 -13.98 -24.41
C GLU A 500 -11.50 -15.34 -23.99
N GLN A 501 -10.81 -16.03 -23.08
CA GLN A 501 -11.27 -17.31 -22.53
C GLN A 501 -12.63 -17.22 -21.85
N LEU A 502 -12.87 -16.15 -21.06
CA LEU A 502 -14.18 -15.95 -20.44
C LEU A 502 -15.27 -15.80 -21.50
N MET A 503 -14.99 -15.04 -22.56
CA MET A 503 -15.95 -14.78 -23.64
C MET A 503 -16.31 -16.03 -24.45
N GLU A 504 -15.44 -17.04 -24.47
CA GLU A 504 -15.70 -18.34 -25.09
C GLU A 504 -16.58 -19.26 -24.21
N THR A 505 -16.79 -18.93 -22.93
CA THR A 505 -17.57 -19.78 -22.04
C THR A 505 -19.09 -19.72 -22.33
N PRO A 506 -19.83 -20.81 -22.05
CA PRO A 506 -21.30 -20.78 -22.11
C PRO A 506 -21.90 -19.74 -21.15
N HIS A 507 -21.29 -19.53 -19.99
CA HIS A 507 -21.75 -18.54 -19.01
C HIS A 507 -21.74 -17.10 -19.55
N TRP A 508 -20.81 -16.79 -20.47
CA TRP A 508 -20.78 -15.52 -21.18
C TRP A 508 -21.74 -15.49 -22.37
N GLN A 509 -21.63 -16.45 -23.29
CA GLN A 509 -22.39 -16.46 -24.55
C GLN A 509 -23.91 -16.56 -24.37
N GLN A 510 -24.35 -17.03 -23.20
CA GLN A 510 -25.78 -17.13 -22.86
C GLN A 510 -26.35 -15.84 -22.26
N LEU A 511 -25.52 -14.86 -21.89
CA LEU A 511 -25.99 -13.62 -21.29
C LEU A 511 -26.91 -12.85 -22.26
N PRO A 512 -28.07 -12.35 -21.79
CA PRO A 512 -28.96 -11.55 -22.61
C PRO A 512 -28.27 -10.35 -23.26
N ALA A 513 -27.42 -9.64 -22.51
CA ALA A 513 -26.66 -8.49 -23.01
C ALA A 513 -25.70 -8.87 -24.15
N VAL A 514 -25.07 -10.05 -24.10
CA VAL A 514 -24.18 -10.56 -25.17
C VAL A 514 -24.99 -10.91 -26.41
N ARG A 515 -26.11 -11.62 -26.26
CA ARG A 515 -26.96 -12.03 -27.39
C ARG A 515 -27.67 -10.85 -28.08
N GLN A 516 -27.89 -9.77 -27.36
CA GLN A 516 -28.53 -8.56 -27.87
C GLN A 516 -27.53 -7.49 -28.35
N ASP A 517 -26.24 -7.80 -28.38
CA ASP A 517 -25.18 -6.86 -28.76
C ASP A 517 -25.17 -5.57 -27.91
N LYS A 518 -25.37 -5.74 -26.59
CA LYS A 518 -25.39 -4.67 -25.59
C LYS A 518 -24.17 -4.72 -24.67
N VAL A 519 -23.04 -5.19 -25.19
CA VAL A 519 -21.77 -5.22 -24.48
C VAL A 519 -20.88 -4.09 -24.98
N HIS A 520 -20.35 -3.28 -24.07
CA HIS A 520 -19.43 -2.19 -24.40
C HIS A 520 -18.11 -2.39 -23.68
N MET A 521 -17.02 -2.46 -24.44
CA MET A 521 -15.67 -2.53 -23.89
C MET A 521 -15.20 -1.12 -23.55
N LEU A 522 -14.75 -0.93 -22.31
CA LEU A 522 -14.28 0.35 -21.78
C LEU A 522 -12.77 0.34 -21.60
N ASP A 523 -12.12 1.48 -21.83
CA ASP A 523 -10.70 1.66 -21.54
C ASP A 523 -10.47 1.93 -20.04
N GLN A 524 -9.55 1.18 -19.43
CA GLN A 524 -9.27 1.32 -18.00
C GLN A 524 -8.73 2.71 -17.62
N ASN A 525 -7.90 3.33 -18.46
CA ASN A 525 -7.30 4.64 -18.16
C ASN A 525 -8.35 5.75 -18.19
N GLU A 526 -9.42 5.58 -18.96
CA GLU A 526 -10.50 6.55 -19.05
C GLU A 526 -11.53 6.40 -17.92
N TRP A 527 -11.84 5.17 -17.52
CA TRP A 527 -13.02 4.84 -16.72
C TRP A 527 -12.75 4.38 -15.28
N VAL A 528 -11.49 4.02 -14.96
CA VAL A 528 -11.09 3.65 -13.60
C VAL A 528 -10.78 4.86 -12.71
N PRO A 529 -10.11 5.94 -13.18
CA PRO A 529 -9.73 7.04 -12.29
C PRO A 529 -10.92 7.64 -11.55
N TYR A 530 -10.74 7.92 -10.25
CA TYR A 530 -11.79 8.43 -9.36
C TYR A 530 -11.34 9.74 -8.71
N ASN A 531 -11.54 10.84 -9.43
CA ASN A 531 -11.17 12.19 -9.05
C ASN A 531 -12.02 13.22 -9.84
N PRO A 532 -12.05 14.51 -9.44
CA PRO A 532 -12.95 15.51 -10.03
C PRO A 532 -12.86 15.62 -11.56
N VAL A 533 -11.64 15.62 -12.11
CA VAL A 533 -11.41 15.80 -13.55
C VAL A 533 -11.86 14.58 -14.33
N SER A 534 -11.42 13.40 -13.89
CA SER A 534 -11.75 12.16 -14.58
C SER A 534 -13.25 11.86 -14.51
N LEU A 535 -13.92 12.14 -13.39
CA LEU A 535 -15.36 11.93 -13.26
C LEU A 535 -16.16 12.88 -14.16
N ARG A 536 -15.70 14.13 -14.33
CA ARG A 536 -16.31 15.05 -15.31
C ARG A 536 -16.13 14.55 -16.74
N LEU A 537 -14.93 14.10 -17.10
CA LEU A 537 -14.69 13.52 -18.43
C LEU A 537 -15.52 12.25 -18.67
N GLN A 538 -15.59 11.36 -17.67
CA GLN A 538 -16.40 10.14 -17.71
C GLN A 538 -17.89 10.46 -17.86
N LEU A 539 -18.40 11.53 -17.24
CA LEU A 539 -19.78 11.98 -17.42
C LEU A 539 -20.07 12.29 -18.90
N HIS A 540 -19.22 13.09 -19.54
CA HIS A 540 -19.38 13.42 -20.96
C HIS A 540 -19.25 12.19 -21.87
N ARG A 541 -18.26 11.32 -21.61
CA ARG A 541 -18.09 10.04 -22.32
C ARG A 541 -19.32 9.14 -22.18
N ALA A 542 -19.89 9.06 -20.98
CA ALA A 542 -21.09 8.25 -20.71
C ALA A 542 -22.31 8.82 -21.44
N VAL A 543 -22.51 10.13 -21.44
CA VAL A 543 -23.58 10.75 -22.23
C VAL A 543 -23.43 10.41 -23.71
N ALA A 544 -22.22 10.52 -24.28
CA ALA A 544 -21.98 10.16 -25.68
C ALA A 544 -22.25 8.68 -25.98
N LEU A 545 -21.81 7.79 -25.07
CA LEU A 545 -22.04 6.34 -25.16
C LEU A 545 -23.53 6.02 -25.20
N PHE A 546 -24.36 6.64 -24.35
CA PHE A 546 -25.79 6.34 -24.26
C PHE A 546 -26.67 7.15 -25.22
N ALA A 547 -26.25 8.35 -25.63
CA ALA A 547 -26.99 9.19 -26.58
C ALA A 547 -26.88 8.68 -28.03
N SER A 548 -25.72 8.13 -28.44
CA SER A 548 -25.52 7.57 -29.79
C SER A 548 -26.44 6.37 -30.10
N ILE A 549 -26.93 5.69 -29.07
CA ILE A 549 -27.83 4.53 -29.18
C ILE A 549 -29.26 4.93 -29.60
N ALA A 550 -29.54 6.23 -29.74
CA ALA A 550 -30.84 6.76 -30.20
C ALA A 550 -31.08 6.69 -31.73
N SER A 551 -30.06 6.36 -32.55
CA SER A 551 -30.13 6.58 -34.01
C SER A 551 -30.41 5.35 -34.89
N SER A 552 -30.78 4.21 -34.32
CA SER A 552 -31.18 3.02 -35.11
C SER A 552 -32.69 2.82 -35.03
N GLN A 553 -33.43 3.61 -35.82
CA GLN A 553 -34.80 3.28 -36.25
C GLN A 553 -34.78 2.73 -37.66
#